data_AF-A0A2V9ZDR8-F1
#
_entry.id   AF-A0A2V9ZDR8-F1
#
_cell.length_a   1.000
_cell.length_b   1.000
_cell.length_c   1.000
_cell.angle_alpha   90.00
_cell.angle_beta   90.00
_cell.angle_gamma   90.00
#
_symmetry.space_group_name_H-M   'P 1'
#
loop_
_entity.id
_entity.type
_entity.pdbx_description
1 polymer ?
#
loop_
_entity_poly.entity_id
_entity_poly.type
_entity_poly.pdbx_seq_one_letter_code
_entity_poly.pdbx_strand_id
1 'polypeptide(L)'
;MVISRTQRGFTLIELLIVISMMANETVLKDDLFTLRRTIDEFTYDRKRAPQSLDELVQTGYLKQIPKDPITNAPNWDPTMETDVLSEGVEIGIADIHSHSDLLSTQGTAYSSW
;
A
#
# COMPACT_ATOMS: atom_id res chain seq x y z
N MET A 1 -45.44 3.35 -14.87
CA MET A 1 -44.28 2.72 -15.54
C MET A 1 -43.29 2.33 -14.44
N VAL A 2 -43.32 1.07 -14.00
CA VAL A 2 -42.46 0.57 -12.91
C VAL A 2 -41.13 0.13 -13.53
N ILE A 3 -40.03 0.74 -13.12
CA ILE A 3 -38.68 0.37 -13.54
C ILE A 3 -38.32 -0.91 -12.78
N SER A 4 -38.37 -2.05 -13.46
CA SER A 4 -37.89 -3.32 -12.93
C SER A 4 -36.39 -3.21 -12.67
N ARG A 5 -35.99 -3.13 -11.39
CA ARG A 5 -34.61 -3.38 -10.97
C ARG A 5 -34.34 -4.86 -11.22
N THR A 6 -33.61 -5.17 -12.29
CA THR A 6 -33.01 -6.48 -12.49
C THR A 6 -32.03 -6.73 -11.35
N GLN A 7 -32.45 -7.49 -10.34
CA GLN A 7 -31.52 -8.16 -9.44
C GLN A 7 -30.81 -9.22 -10.27
N ARG A 8 -29.65 -8.88 -10.84
CA ARG A 8 -28.75 -9.87 -11.43
C ARG A 8 -28.36 -10.82 -10.30
N GLY A 9 -28.76 -12.09 -10.42
CA GLY A 9 -28.47 -13.10 -9.42
C GLY A 9 -26.96 -13.23 -9.24
N PHE A 10 -26.50 -13.08 -8.00
CA PHE A 10 -25.09 -13.13 -7.64
C PHE A 10 -24.53 -14.53 -7.92
N THR A 11 -23.67 -14.64 -8.92
CA THR A 11 -23.11 -15.92 -9.36
C THR A 11 -21.96 -16.36 -8.44
N LEU A 12 -21.67 -17.67 -8.40
CA LEU A 12 -20.50 -18.19 -7.67
C LEU A 12 -19.19 -17.58 -8.20
N ILE A 13 -19.12 -17.24 -9.47
CA ILE A 13 -17.95 -16.57 -10.06
C ILE A 13 -17.78 -15.17 -9.46
N GLU A 14 -18.86 -14.39 -9.34
CA GLU A 14 -18.83 -13.09 -8.66
C GLU A 14 -18.43 -13.24 -7.19
N LEU A 15 -18.95 -14.25 -6.49
CA LEU A 15 -18.56 -14.54 -5.10
C LEU A 15 -17.06 -14.88 -4.99
N LEU A 16 -16.54 -15.74 -5.87
CA LEU A 16 -15.14 -16.15 -5.87
C LEU A 16 -14.19 -14.96 -6.16
N ILE A 17 -14.58 -14.06 -7.06
CA ILE A 17 -13.82 -12.85 -7.34
C ILE A 17 -13.78 -11.94 -6.10
N VAL A 18 -14.92 -11.72 -5.45
CA VAL A 18 -15.01 -10.86 -4.26
C VAL A 18 -14.19 -11.42 -3.09
N ILE A 19 -14.23 -12.74 -2.84
CA ILE A 19 -13.41 -13.33 -1.77
C ILE A 19 -11.90 -13.23 -2.05
N SER A 20 -11.48 -13.42 -3.31
CA SER A 20 -10.07 -13.31 -3.68
C SER A 20 -9.60 -11.87 -3.54
N MET A 21 -10.45 -10.91 -3.92
CA MET A 21 -10.15 -9.50 -3.78
C MET A 21 -10.01 -9.10 -2.31
N MET A 22 -10.96 -9.48 -1.45
CA MET A 22 -10.88 -9.22 0.00
C MET A 22 -9.64 -9.86 0.66
N ALA A 23 -9.22 -11.04 0.20
CA ALA A 23 -7.98 -11.67 0.66
C ALA A 23 -6.76 -10.82 0.28
N ASN A 24 -6.67 -10.40 -0.99
CA ASN A 24 -5.58 -9.53 -1.45
C ASN A 24 -5.58 -8.17 -0.74
N GLU A 25 -6.74 -7.59 -0.46
CA GLU A 25 -6.86 -6.33 0.31
C GLU A 25 -6.35 -6.47 1.74
N THR A 26 -6.58 -7.62 2.37
CA THR A 26 -6.10 -7.89 3.73
C THR A 26 -4.58 -7.98 3.74
N VAL A 27 -4.00 -8.69 2.77
CA VAL A 27 -2.54 -8.79 2.59
C VAL A 27 -1.94 -7.42 2.27
N LEU A 28 -2.57 -6.64 1.39
CA LEU A 28 -2.11 -5.31 1.01
C LEU A 28 -1.96 -4.40 2.24
N LYS A 29 -2.96 -4.40 3.13
CA LYS A 29 -2.93 -3.59 4.35
C LYS A 29 -1.85 -4.06 5.33
N ASP A 30 -1.63 -5.37 5.45
CA ASP A 30 -0.59 -5.93 6.30
C ASP A 30 0.82 -5.57 5.78
N ASP A 31 1.02 -5.67 4.47
CA ASP A 31 2.26 -5.27 3.79
C ASP A 31 2.52 -3.77 3.96
N LEU A 32 1.54 -2.91 3.71
CA LEU A 32 1.64 -1.46 3.91
C LEU A 32 1.96 -1.11 5.37
N PHE A 33 1.28 -1.74 6.33
CA PHE A 33 1.53 -1.53 7.74
C PHE A 33 2.95 -1.94 8.13
N THR A 34 3.42 -3.08 7.63
CA THR A 34 4.78 -3.56 7.87
C THR A 34 5.82 -2.62 7.28
N LEU A 35 5.62 -2.17 6.04
CA LEU A 35 6.52 -1.22 5.37
C LEU A 35 6.60 0.11 6.12
N ARG A 36 5.45 0.74 6.42
CA ARG A 36 5.38 1.99 7.21
C ARG A 36 6.08 1.86 8.55
N ARG A 37 5.80 0.77 9.28
CA ARG A 37 6.48 0.49 10.55
C ARG A 37 7.99 0.38 10.40
N THR A 38 8.49 -0.29 9.36
CA THR A 38 9.94 -0.42 9.15
C THR A 38 10.59 0.92 8.78
N ILE A 39 9.87 1.80 8.08
CA ILE A 39 10.29 3.18 7.80
C ILE A 39 10.37 3.99 9.11
N ASP A 40 9.37 3.89 9.98
CA ASP A 40 9.37 4.52 11.30
C ASP A 40 10.55 4.04 12.17
N GLU A 41 10.77 2.71 12.24
CA GLU A 41 11.89 2.11 12.97
C GLU A 41 13.24 2.61 12.44
N PHE A 42 13.43 2.63 11.10
CA PHE A 42 14.63 3.17 10.48
C PHE A 42 14.84 4.66 10.84
N THR A 43 13.78 5.45 10.75
CA THR A 43 13.80 6.89 11.05
C THR A 43 14.15 7.13 12.52
N TYR A 44 13.63 6.31 13.42
CA TYR A 44 13.92 6.38 14.84
C TYR A 44 15.39 6.09 15.17
N ASP A 45 15.97 5.05 14.58
CA ASP A 45 17.37 4.65 14.77
C ASP A 45 18.36 5.60 14.10
N ARG A 46 18.13 5.92 12.82
CA ARG A 46 19.07 6.70 11.98
C ARG A 46 18.87 8.20 12.11
N LYS A 47 17.79 8.66 12.75
CA LYS A 47 17.36 10.07 12.81
C LYS A 47 17.14 10.70 11.43
N ARG A 48 16.91 9.88 10.41
CA ARG A 48 16.53 10.29 9.05
C ARG A 48 15.65 9.25 8.41
N ALA A 49 14.75 9.67 7.53
CA ALA A 49 13.96 8.76 6.72
C ALA A 49 14.82 8.08 5.64
N PRO A 50 14.46 6.86 5.21
CA PRO A 50 15.14 6.19 4.12
C PRO A 50 14.88 6.92 2.80
N GLN A 51 15.86 6.94 1.90
CA GLN A 51 15.70 7.55 0.57
C GLN A 51 14.98 6.64 -0.42
N SER A 52 15.00 5.32 -0.16
CA SER A 52 14.42 4.29 -1.03
C SER A 52 14.14 3.02 -0.22
N LEU A 53 13.21 2.18 -0.68
CA LEU A 53 12.93 0.89 -0.03
C LEU A 53 14.12 -0.07 -0.10
N ASP A 54 14.94 0.02 -1.15
CA ASP A 54 16.18 -0.74 -1.25
C ASP A 54 17.14 -0.46 -0.10
N GLU A 55 17.12 0.75 0.47
CA GLU A 55 17.94 1.10 1.63
C GLU A 55 17.55 0.28 2.85
N LEU A 56 16.24 0.07 3.06
CA LEU A 56 15.72 -0.77 4.15
C LEU A 56 16.16 -2.23 3.99
N VAL A 57 16.29 -2.71 2.75
CA VAL A 57 16.80 -4.06 2.47
C VAL A 57 18.30 -4.15 2.73
N GLN A 58 19.08 -3.18 2.23
CA GLN A 58 20.53 -3.15 2.41
C GLN A 58 20.94 -3.00 3.88
N THR A 59 20.17 -2.24 4.65
CA THR A 59 20.41 -2.04 6.08
C THR A 59 19.83 -3.15 6.96
N GLY A 60 19.08 -4.08 6.37
CA GLY A 60 18.56 -5.27 7.05
C GLY A 60 17.28 -5.05 7.85
N TYR A 61 16.63 -3.89 7.72
CA TYR A 61 15.30 -3.63 8.29
C TYR A 61 14.22 -4.43 7.56
N LEU A 62 14.40 -4.62 6.24
CA LEU A 62 13.59 -5.52 5.42
C LEU A 62 14.45 -6.67 4.87
N LYS A 63 13.88 -7.88 4.82
CA LYS A 63 14.56 -9.01 4.14
C LYS A 63 14.48 -8.89 2.62
N GLN A 64 13.35 -8.42 2.13
CA GLN A 64 13.05 -8.16 0.73
C GLN A 64 11.84 -7.22 0.67
N ILE A 65 11.67 -6.52 -0.46
CA ILE A 65 10.48 -5.71 -0.70
C ILE A 65 9.31 -6.67 -1.00
N PRO A 66 8.20 -6.63 -0.24
CA PRO A 66 7.03 -7.45 -0.51
C PRO A 66 6.43 -7.06 -1.87
N LYS A 67 5.72 -7.99 -2.49
CA LYS A 67 4.99 -7.70 -3.74
C LYS A 67 3.61 -7.19 -3.39
N ASP A 68 3.19 -6.11 -4.03
CA ASP A 68 1.82 -5.64 -3.93
C ASP A 68 0.87 -6.74 -4.46
N PRO A 69 -0.08 -7.26 -3.64
CA PRO A 69 -0.97 -8.35 -4.04
C PRO A 69 -2.02 -7.94 -5.08
N ILE A 70 -2.16 -6.64 -5.39
CA ILE A 70 -3.05 -6.10 -6.41
C ILE A 70 -2.33 -6.00 -7.75
N THR A 71 -1.13 -5.39 -7.79
CA THR A 71 -0.34 -5.25 -9.03
C THR A 71 0.51 -6.49 -9.33
N ASN A 72 0.71 -7.35 -8.34
CA ASN A 72 1.60 -8.51 -8.34
C ASN A 72 3.08 -8.14 -8.60
N ALA A 73 3.47 -6.92 -8.24
CA ALA A 73 4.81 -6.38 -8.41
C ALA A 73 5.29 -5.65 -7.13
N PRO A 74 6.59 -5.61 -6.84
CA PRO A 74 7.13 -4.85 -5.71
C PRO A 74 7.26 -3.34 -6.05
N ASN A 75 6.24 -2.76 -6.69
CA ASN A 75 6.29 -1.42 -7.28
C ASN A 75 5.57 -0.38 -6.42
N TRP A 76 5.81 -0.37 -5.12
CA TRP A 76 5.18 0.58 -4.21
C TRP A 76 5.52 2.04 -4.56
N ASP A 77 4.59 2.95 -4.26
CA ASP A 77 4.70 4.37 -4.51
C ASP A 77 5.07 5.12 -3.22
N PRO A 78 6.34 5.53 -3.03
CA PRO A 78 6.77 6.23 -1.83
C PRO A 78 6.38 7.71 -1.90
N THR A 79 5.71 8.19 -0.85
CA THR A 79 5.45 9.63 -0.64
C THR A 79 6.57 10.21 0.21
N MET A 80 7.29 11.19 -0.35
CA MET A 80 8.37 11.88 0.35
C MET A 80 7.81 12.89 1.35
N GLU A 81 8.51 13.06 2.48
CA GLU A 81 8.20 14.10 3.45
C GLU A 81 8.37 15.48 2.83
N THR A 82 7.34 16.33 2.87
CA THR A 82 7.39 17.68 2.32
C THR A 82 7.62 18.76 3.38
N ASP A 83 7.89 18.38 4.62
CA ASP A 83 7.98 19.30 5.75
C ASP A 83 9.30 20.11 5.69
N VAL A 84 9.29 21.13 4.83
CA VAL A 84 10.33 22.15 4.63
C VAL A 84 10.56 23.04 5.87
N LEU A 85 9.84 22.81 6.97
CA LEU A 85 9.93 23.62 8.19
C LEU A 85 11.10 23.20 9.11
N SER A 86 11.70 22.03 8.89
CA SER A 86 12.90 21.61 9.63
C SER A 86 14.15 21.80 8.78
N GLU A 87 14.80 22.97 8.92
CA GLU A 87 16.11 23.24 8.33
C GLU A 87 17.12 22.17 8.78
N GLY A 88 17.47 21.24 7.88
CA GLY A 88 18.54 20.25 8.08
C GLY A 88 18.12 18.78 8.20
N VAL A 89 16.84 18.44 8.03
CA VAL A 89 16.41 17.03 7.91
C VAL A 89 16.46 16.61 6.43
N GLU A 90 17.19 15.53 6.13
CA GLU A 90 17.17 14.94 4.79
C GLU A 90 15.75 14.44 4.48
N ILE A 91 15.10 15.04 3.48
CA ILE A 91 13.77 14.65 2.99
C ILE A 91 13.83 13.19 2.53
N GLY A 92 13.11 12.29 3.21
CA GLY A 92 13.03 10.88 2.86
C GLY A 92 11.60 10.40 2.73
N ILE A 93 11.41 9.08 2.62
CA ILE A 93 10.09 8.46 2.50
C ILE A 93 9.35 8.61 3.83
N ALA A 94 8.22 9.33 3.83
CA ALA A 94 7.32 9.45 4.98
C ALA A 94 6.23 8.38 4.94
N ASP A 95 5.70 8.10 3.74
CA ASP A 95 4.61 7.15 3.56
C ASP A 95 4.79 6.33 2.28
N ILE A 96 4.02 5.26 2.13
CA ILE A 96 4.11 4.32 1.02
C ILE A 96 2.71 3.84 0.66
N HIS A 97 2.41 3.82 -0.63
CA HIS A 97 1.10 3.46 -1.14
C HIS A 97 1.23 2.38 -2.23
N SER A 98 0.11 1.70 -2.52
CA SER A 98 0.02 0.84 -3.70
C SER A 98 0.10 1.68 -4.98
N HIS A 99 0.75 1.15 -6.01
CA HIS A 99 0.75 1.78 -7.34
C HIS A 99 -0.47 1.41 -8.18
N SER A 100 -1.49 0.79 -7.56
CA SER A 100 -2.72 0.40 -8.24
C SER A 100 -3.76 1.53 -8.21
N ASP A 101 -4.22 1.94 -9.39
CA ASP A 101 -5.39 2.82 -9.56
C ASP A 101 -6.73 2.08 -9.42
N LEU A 102 -6.71 0.78 -9.13
CA LEU A 102 -7.93 0.01 -8.94
C LEU A 102 -8.65 0.44 -7.65
N LEU A 103 -9.97 0.29 -7.68
CA LEU A 103 -10.81 0.52 -6.52
C LEU A 103 -10.89 -0.76 -5.68
N SER A 104 -10.83 -0.59 -4.36
CA SER A 104 -11.18 -1.62 -3.39
C SER A 104 -12.65 -2.00 -3.46
N THR A 105 -13.00 -3.10 -2.79
CA THR A 105 -14.36 -3.57 -2.55
C THR A 105 -15.26 -2.51 -1.91
N GLN A 106 -14.65 -1.53 -1.22
CA GLN A 106 -15.32 -0.40 -0.56
C GLN A 106 -15.39 0.86 -1.44
N GLY A 107 -14.83 0.84 -2.66
CA GLY A 107 -14.85 1.96 -3.60
C GLY A 107 -13.73 3.00 -3.41
N THR A 108 -12.78 2.76 -2.50
CA THR A 108 -11.60 3.60 -2.29
C THR A 108 -10.44 3.11 -3.17
N ALA A 109 -9.67 4.00 -3.81
CA ALA A 109 -8.51 3.62 -4.61
C ALA A 109 -7.38 3.05 -3.73
N TYR A 110 -6.71 1.99 -4.19
CA TYR A 110 -5.60 1.39 -3.45
C TYR A 110 -4.41 2.32 -3.27
N SER A 111 -4.21 3.26 -4.21
CA SER A 111 -3.20 4.33 -4.10
C SER A 111 -3.46 5.33 -2.97
N SER A 112 -4.64 5.32 -2.35
CA SER A 112 -4.97 6.19 -1.21
C SER A 112 -4.88 5.49 0.15
N TRP A 113 -4.42 4.25 0.18
CA TRP A 113 -4.33 3.42 1.39
C TRP A 113 -2.95 3.42 2.02
#